data_AF-A0A074RJZ7-F1
#
_entry.id   AF-A0A074RJZ7-F1
#
_cell.length_a   1.000
_cell.length_b   1.000
_cell.length_c   1.000
_cell.angle_alpha   90.00
_cell.angle_beta   90.00
_cell.angle_gamma   90.00
#
_symmetry.space_group_name_H-M   'P 1'
#
loop_
_entity.id
_entity.type
_entity.pdbx_description
1 polymer ?
#
loop_
_entity_poly.entity_id
_entity_poly.type
_entity_poly.pdbx_seq_one_letter_code
_entity_poly.pdbx_strand_id
1 'polypeptide(L)'
;MARTTTALLLALPLVVLAADLGVPLSWRKFSNSRSLTERQNIAQAAIDNIKQYVNYDNYELNGIGYWPSANTWSALALKDKITGTQTNRGIVSDAMGNNIYWHPHYFKYEYNDDA
;
A
#
# COMPACT_ATOMS: atom_id res chain seq x y z
N MET A 1 -41.14 53.50 -8.16
CA MET A 1 -39.83 53.39 -8.83
C MET A 1 -38.95 52.47 -8.01
N ALA A 2 -38.71 51.25 -8.46
CA ALA A 2 -37.77 50.32 -7.82
C ALA A 2 -36.45 50.34 -8.63
N ARG A 3 -35.34 50.66 -7.97
CA ARG A 3 -34.00 50.60 -8.57
C ARG A 3 -33.48 49.17 -8.43
N THR A 4 -33.32 48.49 -9.55
CA THR A 4 -32.64 47.19 -9.62
C THR A 4 -31.15 47.42 -9.63
N THR A 5 -30.48 47.09 -8.53
CA THR A 5 -29.02 47.12 -8.43
C THR A 5 -28.47 45.80 -8.97
N THR A 6 -27.93 45.80 -10.19
CA THR A 6 -27.26 44.63 -10.75
C THR A 6 -25.89 44.49 -10.09
N ALA A 7 -25.74 43.55 -9.16
CA ALA A 7 -24.44 43.21 -8.58
C ALA A 7 -23.68 42.31 -9.56
N LEU A 8 -22.56 42.80 -10.08
CA LEU A 8 -21.62 42.02 -10.88
C LEU A 8 -20.76 41.18 -9.92
N LEU A 9 -21.04 39.87 -9.82
CA LEU A 9 -20.18 38.93 -9.11
C LEU A 9 -18.88 38.73 -9.91
N LEU A 10 -17.80 39.39 -9.50
CA LEU A 10 -16.45 39.06 -9.94
C LEU A 10 -16.08 37.69 -9.36
N ALA A 11 -16.10 36.65 -10.21
CA ALA A 11 -15.48 35.38 -9.90
C ALA A 11 -13.95 35.56 -9.89
N LEU A 12 -13.33 35.63 -8.70
CA LEU A 12 -11.87 35.54 -8.60
C LEU A 12 -11.44 34.14 -9.05
N PRO A 13 -10.46 33.99 -9.97
CA PRO A 13 -9.84 32.71 -10.20
C PRO A 13 -9.05 32.32 -8.96
N LEU A 14 -9.58 31.34 -8.21
CA LEU A 14 -8.82 30.61 -7.21
C LEU A 14 -7.67 29.93 -7.95
N VAL A 15 -6.45 30.43 -7.75
CA VAL A 15 -5.25 29.74 -8.23
C VAL A 15 -5.14 28.45 -7.42
N VAL A 16 -5.58 27.34 -8.01
CA VAL A 16 -5.37 26.01 -7.44
C VAL A 16 -3.91 25.66 -7.68
N LEU A 17 -3.07 25.89 -6.66
CA LEU A 17 -1.74 25.29 -6.61
C LEU A 17 -1.93 23.82 -6.24
N ALA A 18 -1.82 22.92 -7.21
CA ALA A 18 -1.73 21.50 -6.93
C ALA A 18 -0.41 21.22 -6.21
N ALA A 19 -0.43 20.37 -5.18
CA ALA A 19 0.80 19.86 -4.60
C ALA A 19 1.53 19.02 -5.67
N ASP A 20 2.80 19.34 -5.94
CA ASP A 20 3.64 18.46 -6.74
C ASP A 20 3.94 17.20 -5.93
N LEU A 21 3.25 16.11 -6.28
CA LEU A 21 3.49 14.78 -5.73
C LEU A 21 4.57 14.01 -6.52
N GLY A 22 5.25 14.69 -7.46
CA GLY A 22 6.38 14.17 -8.19
C GLY A 22 7.60 13.94 -7.29
N VAL A 23 8.54 13.15 -7.79
CA VAL A 23 9.82 12.93 -7.10
C VAL A 23 10.62 14.23 -7.17
N PRO A 24 11.08 14.80 -6.02
CA PRO A 24 11.85 16.03 -6.05
C PRO A 24 13.12 15.88 -6.89
N LEU A 25 13.31 16.79 -7.86
CA LEU A 25 14.47 16.75 -8.77
C LEU A 25 15.81 16.96 -8.06
N SER A 26 15.78 17.52 -6.84
CA SER A 26 16.95 17.68 -5.97
C SER A 26 17.43 16.38 -5.34
N TRP A 27 16.67 15.29 -5.41
CA TRP A 27 17.09 14.00 -4.87
C TRP A 27 18.27 13.43 -5.66
N ARG A 28 19.20 12.77 -4.95
CA ARG A 28 20.38 12.11 -5.54
C ARG A 28 20.02 11.22 -6.75
N LYS A 29 18.82 10.66 -6.78
CA LYS A 29 18.29 9.87 -7.89
C LYS A 29 16.79 10.15 -8.09
N PHE A 30 16.48 11.20 -8.85
CA PHE A 30 15.10 11.60 -9.16
C PHE A 30 14.42 10.75 -10.25
N SER A 31 15.20 9.96 -11.00
CA SER A 31 14.72 9.11 -12.10
C SER A 31 15.18 7.66 -11.97
N ASN A 32 14.52 6.76 -12.68
CA ASN A 32 14.87 5.34 -12.73
C ASN A 32 15.10 4.92 -14.17
N SER A 33 16.26 4.31 -14.45
CA SER A 33 16.60 3.78 -15.77
C SER A 33 15.88 2.46 -16.07
N ARG A 34 15.32 1.80 -15.05
CA ARG A 34 14.57 0.55 -15.22
C ARG A 34 13.16 0.84 -15.69
N SER A 35 12.69 0.04 -16.65
CA SER A 35 11.30 0.09 -17.09
C SER A 35 10.34 -0.24 -15.94
N LEU A 36 9.07 0.15 -16.06
CA LEU A 36 8.05 -0.23 -15.08
C LEU A 36 7.98 -1.75 -14.91
N THR A 37 7.94 -2.49 -16.02
CA THR A 37 7.89 -3.96 -16.02
C THR A 37 9.09 -4.58 -15.30
N GLU A 38 10.31 -4.09 -15.55
CA GLU A 38 11.50 -4.60 -14.87
C GLU A 38 11.41 -4.39 -13.34
N ARG A 39 10.94 -3.21 -12.90
CA ARG A 39 10.75 -2.93 -11.47
C ARG A 39 9.69 -3.85 -10.84
N GLN A 40 8.60 -4.11 -11.55
CA GLN A 40 7.55 -5.02 -11.09
C GLN A 40 8.07 -6.45 -10.98
N ASN A 41 8.88 -6.91 -11.94
CA ASN A 41 9.47 -8.24 -11.92
C ASN A 41 10.49 -8.40 -10.77
N ILE A 42 11.32 -7.39 -10.53
CA ILE A 42 12.24 -7.39 -9.38
C ILE A 42 11.46 -7.47 -8.07
N ALA A 43 10.39 -6.68 -7.93
CA ALA A 43 9.55 -6.72 -6.74
C ALA A 43 8.88 -8.10 -6.55
N GLN A 44 8.36 -8.70 -7.62
CA GLN A 44 7.75 -10.02 -7.54
C GLN A 44 8.77 -11.12 -7.20
N ALA A 45 9.97 -11.08 -7.78
CA ALA A 45 11.03 -12.02 -7.45
C ALA A 45 11.47 -11.92 -5.97
N ALA A 46 11.53 -10.70 -5.42
CA ALA A 46 11.80 -10.51 -4.00
C ALA A 46 10.67 -11.10 -3.12
N ILE A 47 9.41 -10.90 -3.51
CA ILE A 47 8.25 -11.48 -2.84
C ILE A 47 8.33 -13.02 -2.87
N ASP A 48 8.65 -13.61 -4.01
CA ASP A 48 8.72 -15.07 -4.14
C ASP A 48 9.86 -15.65 -3.29
N ASN A 49 10.97 -14.92 -3.15
CA ASN A 49 12.00 -15.25 -2.18
C ASN A 49 11.54 -15.08 -0.72
N ILE A 50 10.64 -14.17 -0.38
CA ILE A 50 10.13 -14.05 0.99
C ILE A 50 9.19 -15.22 1.32
N LYS A 51 8.36 -15.64 0.36
CA LYS A 51 7.37 -16.73 0.54
C LYS A 51 7.99 -18.07 0.95
N GLN A 52 9.28 -18.29 0.68
CA GLN A 52 9.95 -19.53 1.11
C GLN A 52 10.06 -19.67 2.64
N TYR A 53 9.87 -18.58 3.38
CA TYR A 53 9.94 -18.58 4.84
C TYR A 53 8.55 -18.66 5.51
N VAL A 54 7.47 -18.79 4.73
CA VAL A 54 6.11 -18.91 5.28
C VAL A 54 5.98 -20.25 6.00
N ASN A 55 5.56 -20.20 7.26
CA ASN A 55 4.98 -21.33 7.95
C ASN A 55 3.49 -21.40 7.57
N TYR A 56 3.10 -22.42 6.79
CA TYR A 56 1.72 -22.55 6.31
C TYR A 56 0.73 -23.05 7.37
N ASP A 57 1.20 -23.43 8.56
CA ASP A 57 0.31 -23.80 9.68
C ASP A 57 -0.31 -22.55 10.34
N ASN A 58 0.39 -21.40 10.30
CA ASN A 58 -0.05 -20.16 10.93
C ASN A 58 0.09 -18.90 10.07
N TYR A 59 0.63 -19.03 8.87
CA TYR A 59 0.91 -17.94 7.92
C TYR A 59 1.82 -16.84 8.49
N GLU A 60 2.71 -17.20 9.41
CA GLU A 60 3.80 -16.35 9.86
C GLU A 60 5.10 -16.67 9.11
N LEU A 61 5.95 -15.68 8.96
CA LEU A 61 7.29 -15.82 8.43
C LEU A 61 8.22 -16.29 9.56
N ASN A 62 8.86 -17.43 9.33
CA ASN A 62 9.82 -18.02 10.24
C ASN A 62 10.94 -17.03 10.57
N GLY A 63 11.19 -16.84 11.87
CA GLY A 63 12.25 -15.97 12.37
C GLY A 63 11.85 -14.51 12.63
N ILE A 64 10.69 -14.05 12.15
CA ILE A 64 10.21 -12.67 12.41
C ILE A 64 8.85 -12.62 13.12
N GLY A 65 8.02 -13.66 13.02
CA GLY A 65 6.79 -13.80 13.80
C GLY A 65 5.60 -12.95 13.33
N TYR A 66 4.59 -12.86 14.18
CA TYR A 66 3.22 -12.38 13.87
C TYR A 66 3.14 -11.01 13.19
N TRP A 67 3.44 -9.92 13.90
CA TRP A 67 3.28 -8.56 13.37
C TRP A 67 4.10 -8.27 12.10
N PRO A 68 5.39 -8.62 12.03
CA PRO A 68 6.17 -8.46 10.80
C PRO A 68 5.61 -9.26 9.61
N SER A 69 4.98 -10.41 9.88
CA SER A 69 4.30 -11.19 8.84
C SER A 69 3.07 -10.46 8.31
N ALA A 70 2.25 -9.87 9.18
CA ALA A 70 1.10 -9.06 8.77
C ALA A 70 1.50 -7.85 7.90
N ASN A 71 2.63 -7.20 8.23
CA ASN A 71 3.22 -6.15 7.41
C ASN A 71 3.64 -6.66 6.03
N THR A 72 4.16 -7.89 5.95
CA THR A 72 4.49 -8.53 4.67
C THR A 72 3.24 -8.74 3.81
N TRP A 73 2.17 -9.29 4.38
CA TRP A 73 0.92 -9.52 3.65
C TRP A 73 0.30 -8.22 3.11
N SER A 74 0.37 -7.15 3.91
CA SER A 74 -0.03 -5.81 3.49
C SER A 74 0.81 -5.29 2.32
N ALA A 75 2.12 -5.48 2.34
CA ALA A 75 3.01 -5.07 1.26
C ALA A 75 2.75 -5.83 -0.05
N LEU A 76 2.44 -7.14 0.03
CA LEU A 76 2.07 -7.96 -1.13
C LEU A 76 0.75 -7.48 -1.76
N ALA A 77 -0.27 -7.22 -0.93
CA ALA A 77 -1.55 -6.66 -1.39
C ALA A 77 -1.36 -5.27 -2.04
N LEU A 78 -0.50 -4.43 -1.44
CA LEU A 78 -0.20 -3.11 -1.97
C LEU A 78 0.54 -3.18 -3.31
N LYS A 79 1.50 -4.11 -3.48
CA LYS A 79 2.16 -4.34 -4.77
C LYS A 79 1.14 -4.70 -5.83
N ASP A 80 0.23 -5.63 -5.53
CA ASP A 80 -0.81 -6.06 -6.47
C ASP A 80 -1.72 -4.89 -6.86
N LYS A 81 -2.15 -4.09 -5.88
CA LYS A 81 -2.95 -2.87 -6.12
C LYS A 81 -2.23 -1.85 -7.01
N ILE A 82 -0.98 -1.51 -6.71
CA ILE A 82 -0.20 -0.50 -7.46
C ILE A 82 0.08 -0.96 -8.90
N THR A 83 0.27 -2.26 -9.09
CA THR A 83 0.64 -2.83 -10.39
C THR A 83 -0.55 -3.33 -11.21
N GLY A 84 -1.75 -3.32 -10.63
CA GLY A 84 -2.97 -3.84 -11.27
C GLY A 84 -2.98 -5.37 -11.42
N THR A 85 -2.22 -6.09 -10.60
CA THR A 85 -2.12 -7.56 -10.64
C THR A 85 -2.90 -8.22 -9.50
N GLN A 86 -3.09 -9.54 -9.57
CA GLN A 86 -3.65 -10.35 -8.47
C GLN A 86 -2.72 -11.53 -8.11
N THR A 87 -1.45 -11.46 -8.49
CA THR A 87 -0.47 -12.55 -8.37
C THR A 87 -0.33 -13.06 -6.93
N ASN A 88 -0.50 -12.20 -5.94
CA ASN A 88 -0.30 -12.51 -4.52
C ASN A 88 -1.62 -12.65 -3.75
N ARG A 89 -2.77 -12.53 -4.43
CA ARG A 89 -4.10 -12.56 -3.79
C ARG A 89 -4.36 -13.82 -2.97
N GLY A 90 -3.96 -14.98 -3.47
CA GLY A 90 -4.17 -16.27 -2.81
C GLY A 90 -3.56 -16.30 -1.41
N ILE A 91 -2.23 -16.18 -1.33
CA ILE A 91 -1.51 -16.21 -0.06
C ILE A 91 -1.95 -15.10 0.91
N VAL A 92 -2.29 -13.91 0.41
CA VAL A 92 -2.81 -12.82 1.26
C VAL A 92 -4.17 -13.19 1.85
N SER A 93 -5.05 -13.77 1.04
CA SER A 93 -6.39 -14.18 1.49
C SER A 93 -6.31 -15.32 2.50
N ASP A 94 -5.43 -16.29 2.26
CA ASP A 94 -5.21 -17.42 3.17
C ASP A 94 -4.62 -16.96 4.51
N ALA A 95 -3.60 -16.09 4.48
CA ALA A 95 -3.01 -15.54 5.69
C ALA A 95 -4.00 -14.71 6.52
N MET A 96 -4.79 -13.87 5.86
CA MET A 96 -5.78 -13.02 6.52
C MET A 96 -6.95 -13.86 7.07
N GLY A 97 -7.39 -14.88 6.32
CA GLY A 97 -8.41 -15.82 6.77
C GLY A 97 -7.96 -16.65 7.97
N ASN A 98 -6.72 -17.14 7.95
CA ASN A 98 -6.12 -17.84 9.09
C ASN A 98 -6.07 -16.95 10.33
N ASN A 99 -5.65 -15.69 10.17
CA ASN A 99 -5.54 -14.76 11.29
C ASN A 99 -6.92 -14.45 11.91
N ILE A 100 -7.93 -14.13 11.09
CA ILE A 100 -9.28 -13.85 11.58
C ILE A 100 -9.88 -15.08 12.29
N TYR A 101 -9.57 -16.29 11.83
CA TYR A 101 -10.07 -17.52 12.45
C TYR A 101 -9.50 -17.73 13.86
N TRP A 102 -8.18 -17.60 14.04
CA TRP A 102 -7.52 -17.84 15.33
C TRP A 102 -7.52 -16.63 16.26
N HIS A 103 -7.53 -15.42 15.68
CA HIS A 103 -7.40 -14.13 16.37
C HIS A 103 -8.42 -13.15 15.78
N PRO A 104 -9.74 -13.32 16.07
CA PRO A 104 -10.82 -12.53 15.45
C PRO A 104 -10.75 -11.03 15.73
N HIS A 105 -9.93 -10.61 16.69
CA HIS A 105 -9.68 -9.21 17.03
C HIS A 105 -8.24 -8.79 16.75
N TYR A 106 -7.45 -9.59 16.01
CA TYR A 106 -6.03 -9.37 15.70
C TYR A 106 -5.09 -9.35 16.92
N PHE A 107 -5.61 -9.58 18.12
CA PHE A 107 -4.85 -9.68 19.37
C PHE A 107 -4.31 -11.11 19.60
N LYS A 108 -3.07 -11.37 19.17
CA LYS A 108 -2.36 -12.61 19.48
C LYS A 108 -1.48 -12.51 20.73
N TYR A 109 -0.75 -11.39 20.88
CA TYR A 109 0.26 -11.19 21.93
C TYR A 109 -0.03 -10.00 22.86
N GLU A 110 -1.22 -9.40 22.77
CA GLU A 110 -1.63 -8.28 23.64
C GLU A 110 -0.80 -7.00 23.48
N TYR A 111 -0.05 -6.87 22.39
CA TYR A 111 0.63 -5.64 22.00
C TYR A 111 -0.24 -4.83 21.02
N ASN A 112 -0.42 -3.54 21.31
CA ASN A 112 -1.30 -2.67 20.52
C ASN A 112 -0.76 -2.38 19.12
N ASP A 113 0.56 -2.45 18.92
CA ASP A 113 1.20 -2.27 17.62
C ASP A 113 1.11 -3.51 16.73
N ASP A 114 0.83 -4.68 17.33
CA ASP A 114 0.66 -5.96 16.63
C ASP A 114 -0.75 -6.17 16.06
N ALA A 115 -1.76 -5.48 16.63
CA ALA A 115 -3.18 -5.65 16.33
C ALA A 115 -3.68 -4.78 15.18
#